data_AF-A0A7J7U145-F1
#
_entry.id   AF-A0A7J7U145-F1
#
_cell.length_a   1.000
_cell.length_b   1.000
_cell.length_c   1.000
_cell.angle_alpha   90.00
_cell.angle_beta   90.00
_cell.angle_gamma   90.00
#
_symmetry.space_group_name_H-M   'P 1'
#
loop_
_entity.id
_entity.type
_entity.pdbx_description
1 polymer ?
#
loop_
_entity_poly.entity_id
_entity_poly.type
_entity_poly.pdbx_seq_one_letter_code
_entity_poly.pdbx_strand_id
1 'polypeptide(L)'
;MQEPSLLPGLCILLSLSGVMVQKAKGTRSQCPQNAFCVNGTYCTCNPGYTSQSGNKFFTNPLEQCQDTDECKPPISIYCGANAECQNVEGSFYCLCDPGYKLLSGDAEFKNSNENTCQSKKILVFQSPFLIFH
;
A
#
# COMPACT_ATOMS: atom_id res chain seq x y z
N MET A 1 -57.95 20.41 16.43
CA MET A 1 -59.14 19.86 17.15
C MET A 1 -59.51 18.62 16.36
N GLN A 2 -59.15 17.40 16.73
CA GLN A 2 -59.39 16.72 18.00
C GLN A 2 -58.46 15.51 18.08
N GLU A 3 -57.74 15.37 19.19
CA GLU A 3 -57.20 14.08 19.67
C GLU A 3 -58.35 13.22 20.21
N PRO A 4 -58.22 11.88 20.16
CA PRO A 4 -58.72 11.06 21.26
C PRO A 4 -57.67 10.09 21.79
N SER A 5 -57.23 10.40 23.02
CA SER A 5 -57.15 9.52 24.20
C SER A 5 -56.76 8.03 24.03
N LEU A 6 -55.56 7.74 24.52
CA LEU A 6 -54.99 6.43 24.83
C LEU A 6 -55.71 5.75 26.02
N LEU A 7 -56.00 4.45 25.93
CA LEU A 7 -56.12 3.55 27.10
C LEU A 7 -55.35 2.24 26.83
N PRO A 8 -54.68 1.65 27.83
CA PRO A 8 -53.70 0.59 27.64
C PRO A 8 -54.35 -0.80 27.85
N GLY A 9 -54.23 -1.70 26.88
CA GLY A 9 -54.84 -3.02 27.00
C GLY A 9 -54.45 -3.99 25.88
N LEU A 10 -53.27 -4.60 26.03
CA LEU A 10 -52.87 -5.93 25.58
C LEU A 10 -53.67 -6.59 24.41
N CYS A 11 -53.10 -6.53 23.19
CA CYS A 11 -53.28 -7.60 22.20
C CYS A 11 -51.92 -8.29 22.02
N ILE A 12 -51.79 -9.47 22.65
CA ILE A 12 -50.71 -10.43 22.38
C ILE A 12 -51.08 -11.20 21.11
N LEU A 13 -50.05 -11.64 20.38
CA LEU A 13 -49.97 -12.73 19.39
C LEU A 13 -49.97 -12.23 17.92
N LEU A 14 -49.04 -12.57 17.03
CA LEU A 14 -47.92 -13.51 16.98
C LEU A 14 -47.10 -13.14 15.73
N SER A 15 -45.77 -13.37 15.78
CA SER A 15 -44.86 -13.69 14.65
C SER A 15 -44.84 -12.71 13.44
N LEU A 16 -43.73 -12.34 12.84
CA LEU A 16 -42.50 -13.05 12.55
C LEU A 16 -41.34 -12.05 12.69
N SER A 17 -40.18 -12.58 13.05
CA SER A 17 -38.84 -12.05 12.77
C SER A 17 -38.86 -10.71 12.03
N GLY A 18 -38.70 -9.61 12.77
CA GLY A 18 -38.16 -8.38 12.21
C GLY A 18 -36.77 -8.72 11.71
N VAL A 19 -36.69 -9.21 10.47
CA VAL A 19 -35.46 -9.19 9.69
C VAL A 19 -34.97 -7.77 9.84
N MET A 20 -33.78 -7.63 10.44
CA MET A 20 -33.00 -6.43 10.21
C MET A 20 -32.81 -6.39 8.70
N VAL A 21 -33.66 -5.67 8.00
CA VAL A 21 -33.27 -5.11 6.71
C VAL A 21 -32.19 -4.14 7.11
N GLN A 22 -30.98 -4.66 7.27
CA GLN A 22 -29.74 -3.92 7.09
C GLN A 22 -30.00 -3.23 5.77
N LYS A 23 -30.39 -1.96 5.87
CA LYS A 23 -30.58 -1.07 4.74
C LYS A 23 -29.26 -1.20 4.01
N ALA A 24 -29.25 -2.03 2.96
CA ALA A 24 -28.11 -2.19 2.08
C ALA A 24 -28.00 -0.81 1.47
N LYS A 25 -27.20 0.01 2.14
CA LYS A 25 -26.83 1.34 1.70
C LYS A 25 -26.22 1.02 0.35
N GLY A 26 -26.94 1.33 -0.73
CA GLY A 26 -26.45 1.18 -2.08
C GLY A 26 -25.24 2.09 -2.19
N THR A 27 -24.08 1.56 -1.81
CA THR A 27 -22.83 2.28 -1.74
C THR A 27 -22.20 2.21 -3.11
N ARG A 28 -21.76 3.37 -3.60
CA ARG A 28 -20.88 3.55 -4.77
C ARG A 28 -19.97 2.34 -4.98
N SER A 29 -19.79 1.93 -6.23
CA SER A 29 -18.83 0.94 -6.74
C SER A 29 -17.60 0.85 -5.82
N GLN A 30 -17.67 0.00 -4.79
CA GLN A 30 -16.68 0.02 -3.72
C GLN A 30 -15.59 -0.97 -4.15
N CYS A 31 -14.47 -0.42 -4.59
CA CYS A 31 -13.29 -1.23 -4.90
C CYS A 31 -12.75 -1.88 -3.61
N PRO A 32 -12.10 -3.05 -3.72
CA PRO A 32 -11.45 -3.70 -2.59
C PRO A 32 -10.29 -2.87 -2.03
N GLN A 33 -9.70 -3.34 -0.93
CA GLN A 33 -8.52 -2.71 -0.34
C GLN A 33 -7.38 -2.60 -1.36
N ASN A 34 -6.63 -1.50 -1.28
CA ASN A 34 -5.52 -1.19 -2.19
C ASN A 34 -5.93 -1.07 -3.67
N ALA A 35 -7.17 -0.67 -3.93
CA ALA A 35 -7.68 -0.39 -5.26
C ALA A 35 -8.48 0.93 -5.30
N PHE A 36 -8.55 1.52 -6.49
CA PHE A 36 -9.34 2.71 -6.75
C PHE A 36 -10.23 2.54 -7.99
N CYS A 37 -11.32 3.31 -8.01
CA CYS A 37 -12.29 3.26 -9.10
C CYS A 37 -11.82 4.09 -10.30
N VAL A 38 -11.94 3.51 -11.49
CA VAL A 38 -11.65 4.11 -12.78
C VAL A 38 -12.95 4.21 -13.58
N ASN A 39 -13.25 5.42 -14.07
CA ASN A 39 -14.44 5.71 -14.89
C ASN A 39 -15.78 5.30 -14.24
N GLY A 40 -15.84 5.22 -12.90
CA GLY A 40 -17.05 4.87 -12.13
C GLY A 40 -17.52 3.42 -12.21
N THR A 41 -16.86 2.60 -13.04
CA THR A 41 -17.31 1.24 -13.39
C THR A 41 -16.30 0.17 -13.02
N TYR A 42 -15.01 0.41 -13.30
CA TYR A 42 -13.95 -0.56 -13.07
C TYR A 42 -13.14 -0.17 -11.84
N CYS A 43 -12.49 -1.16 -11.25
CA CYS A 43 -11.47 -1.00 -10.23
C CYS A 43 -10.11 -1.35 -10.83
N THR A 44 -9.06 -0.72 -10.32
CA THR A 44 -7.68 -1.06 -10.59
C THR A 44 -6.88 -0.96 -9.31
N CYS A 45 -5.84 -1.77 -9.15
CA CYS A 45 -5.00 -1.71 -7.97
C CYS A 45 -4.25 -0.38 -7.88
N ASN A 46 -3.94 0.05 -6.67
CA ASN A 46 -3.06 1.17 -6.40
C ASN A 46 -1.65 0.89 -6.98
N PRO A 47 -0.86 1.94 -7.29
CA PRO A 47 0.55 1.75 -7.64
C PRO A 47 1.29 0.92 -6.59
N GLY A 48 2.19 0.03 -7.03
CA GLY A 48 2.88 -0.92 -6.16
C GLY A 48 2.08 -2.20 -5.87
N TYR A 49 0.84 -2.33 -6.36
CA TYR A 49 0.03 -3.53 -6.16
C TYR A 49 -0.38 -4.18 -7.48
N THR A 50 -0.51 -5.49 -7.46
CA THR A 50 -0.98 -6.31 -8.57
C THR A 50 -2.22 -7.10 -8.20
N SER A 51 -3.13 -7.23 -9.16
CA SER A 51 -4.35 -8.02 -9.01
C SER A 51 -3.99 -9.50 -8.95
N GLN A 52 -4.56 -10.24 -7.99
CA GLN A 52 -4.36 -11.68 -7.87
C GLN A 52 -4.82 -12.43 -9.12
N SER A 53 -5.88 -11.95 -9.80
CA SER A 53 -6.33 -12.49 -11.08
C SER A 53 -5.45 -12.10 -12.28
N GLY A 54 -4.44 -11.24 -12.09
CA GLY A 54 -3.60 -10.69 -13.14
C GLY A 54 -4.28 -9.63 -14.01
N ASN A 55 -5.57 -9.37 -13.79
CA ASN A 55 -6.32 -8.39 -14.56
C ASN A 55 -6.06 -6.97 -14.05
N LYS A 56 -5.63 -6.08 -14.95
CA LYS A 56 -5.42 -4.66 -14.62
C LYS A 56 -6.71 -3.94 -14.23
N PHE A 57 -7.82 -4.27 -14.88
CA PHE A 57 -9.14 -3.70 -14.62
C PHE A 57 -10.11 -4.82 -14.27
N PHE A 58 -10.86 -4.66 -13.18
CA PHE A 58 -11.80 -5.65 -12.70
C PHE A 58 -13.05 -4.98 -12.11
N THR A 59 -14.16 -5.70 -12.06
CA THR A 59 -15.41 -5.24 -11.43
C THR A 59 -15.76 -6.06 -10.18
N ASN A 60 -15.01 -7.14 -9.91
CA ASN A 60 -15.25 -8.01 -8.77
C ASN A 60 -14.81 -7.31 -7.47
N PRO A 61 -15.72 -7.05 -6.52
CA PRO A 61 -15.37 -6.43 -5.23
C PRO A 61 -14.58 -7.37 -4.30
N LEU A 62 -14.49 -8.67 -4.63
CA LEU A 62 -13.71 -9.67 -3.88
C LEU A 62 -12.30 -9.88 -4.46
N GLU A 63 -11.91 -9.14 -5.49
CA GLU A 63 -10.54 -9.17 -6.01
C GLU A 63 -9.54 -8.71 -4.93
N GLN A 64 -8.33 -9.25 -4.98
CA GLN A 64 -7.27 -8.90 -4.04
C GLN A 64 -6.12 -8.22 -4.77
N CYS A 65 -5.77 -7.02 -4.31
CA CYS A 65 -4.57 -6.32 -4.74
C CYS A 65 -3.44 -6.65 -3.78
N GLN A 66 -2.50 -7.46 -4.25
CA GLN A 66 -1.33 -7.90 -3.49
C GLN A 66 -0.15 -6.96 -3.75
N ASP A 67 0.65 -6.76 -2.72
CA ASP A 67 1.89 -6.00 -2.84
C ASP A 67 2.78 -6.61 -3.93
N THR A 68 3.37 -5.76 -4.76
CA THR A 68 4.25 -6.17 -5.84
C THR A 68 5.66 -6.16 -5.31
N ASP A 69 6.26 -7.33 -5.11
CA ASP A 69 7.65 -7.40 -4.68
C ASP A 69 8.59 -7.06 -5.84
N GLU A 70 8.95 -5.79 -5.97
CA GLU A 70 9.80 -5.34 -7.07
C GLU A 70 11.25 -5.84 -6.94
N CYS A 71 11.65 -6.35 -5.76
CA CYS A 71 12.97 -6.92 -5.52
C CYS A 71 13.09 -8.37 -6.03
N LYS A 72 11.98 -9.01 -6.42
CA LYS A 72 11.96 -10.38 -6.93
C LYS A 72 11.55 -10.47 -8.40
N PRO A 73 11.87 -11.58 -9.08
CA PRO A 73 11.34 -11.85 -10.42
C PRO A 73 9.80 -11.76 -10.41
N PRO A 74 9.18 -11.15 -11.44
CA PRO A 74 9.75 -10.86 -12.75
C PRO A 74 10.42 -9.49 -12.90
N ILE A 75 10.31 -8.58 -11.92
CA ILE A 75 10.82 -7.20 -12.03
C ILE A 75 12.29 -7.14 -11.60
N SER A 76 12.60 -7.63 -10.40
CA SER A 76 13.95 -7.73 -9.81
C SER A 76 14.79 -6.46 -10.00
N ILE A 77 14.38 -5.36 -9.38
CA ILE A 77 15.04 -4.06 -9.48
C ILE A 77 16.50 -4.14 -9.04
N TYR A 78 17.39 -3.58 -9.85
CA TYR A 78 18.80 -3.42 -9.53
C TYR A 78 19.07 -2.08 -8.86
N CYS A 79 19.55 -2.13 -7.62
CA CYS A 79 19.84 -0.95 -6.79
C CYS A 79 21.23 -0.35 -7.01
N GLY A 80 22.08 -0.95 -7.83
CA GLY A 80 23.48 -0.54 -7.98
C GLY A 80 24.44 -1.43 -7.19
N ALA A 81 25.73 -1.10 -7.26
CA ALA A 81 26.76 -1.84 -6.53
C ALA A 81 26.78 -1.40 -5.05
N ASN A 82 27.01 -2.37 -4.16
CA ASN A 82 27.00 -2.17 -2.70
C ASN A 82 25.66 -1.64 -2.17
N ALA A 83 24.56 -2.13 -2.74
CA ALA A 83 23.21 -1.81 -2.31
C ALA A 83 22.29 -3.01 -2.49
N GLU A 84 21.33 -3.17 -1.59
CA GLU A 84 20.31 -4.20 -1.62
C GLU A 84 18.91 -3.60 -1.81
N CYS A 85 18.05 -4.28 -2.56
CA CYS A 85 16.65 -3.93 -2.69
C CYS A 85 15.86 -4.43 -1.47
N GLN A 86 15.04 -3.55 -0.89
CA GLN A 86 14.16 -3.84 0.24
C GLN A 86 12.71 -3.56 -0.18
N ASN A 87 11.90 -4.62 -0.20
CA ASN A 87 10.49 -4.52 -0.50
C ASN A 87 9.70 -4.03 0.72
N VAL A 88 8.74 -3.13 0.50
CA VAL A 88 7.83 -2.63 1.53
C VAL A 88 6.41 -2.57 1.00
N GLU A 89 5.41 -2.51 1.88
CA GLU A 89 4.02 -2.47 1.41
C GLU A 89 3.76 -1.24 0.50
N GLY A 90 3.39 -1.51 -0.75
CA GLY A 90 3.09 -0.56 -1.82
C GLY A 90 4.30 0.06 -2.51
N SER A 91 5.54 -0.37 -2.21
CA SER A 91 6.76 0.22 -2.78
C SER A 91 8.02 -0.61 -2.50
N PHE A 92 9.17 -0.07 -2.89
CA PHE A 92 10.47 -0.59 -2.49
C PHE A 92 11.40 0.58 -2.18
N TYR A 93 12.54 0.27 -1.58
CA TYR A 93 13.69 1.16 -1.53
C TYR A 93 14.98 0.35 -1.67
N CYS A 94 16.04 1.03 -2.07
CA CYS A 94 17.39 0.53 -2.09
C CYS A 94 18.12 1.00 -0.83
N LEU A 95 18.88 0.11 -0.21
CA LEU A 95 19.67 0.38 0.97
C LEU A 95 21.14 0.13 0.63
N CYS A 96 22.00 1.13 0.84
CA CYS A 96 23.44 0.94 0.75
C CYS A 96 23.93 -0.06 1.81
N ASP A 97 24.86 -0.90 1.41
CA ASP A 97 25.49 -1.87 2.32
C ASP A 97 26.21 -1.16 3.47
N PRO A 98 26.38 -1.83 4.63
CA PRO A 98 27.08 -1.26 5.78
C PRO A 98 28.45 -0.68 5.39
N GLY A 99 28.68 0.58 5.77
CA GLY A 99 29.91 1.31 5.43
C GLY A 99 29.85 2.07 4.11
N TYR A 100 28.76 1.96 3.35
CA TYR A 100 28.50 2.73 2.13
C TYR A 100 27.35 3.72 2.32
N LYS A 101 27.42 4.85 1.62
CA LYS A 101 26.39 5.90 1.60
C LYS A 101 26.35 6.56 0.22
N LEU A 102 25.24 7.21 -0.09
CA LEU A 102 25.16 8.14 -1.19
C LEU A 102 26.09 9.33 -0.97
N LEU A 103 26.34 10.07 -2.05
CA LEU A 103 27.05 11.36 -1.99
C LEU A 103 26.35 12.38 -1.08
N SER A 104 25.02 12.30 -0.96
CA SER A 104 24.24 13.12 -0.01
C SER A 104 24.51 12.75 1.45
N GLY A 105 25.06 11.56 1.71
CA GLY A 105 25.22 10.98 3.04
C GLY A 105 24.08 10.06 3.46
N ASP A 106 23.02 9.94 2.65
CA ASP A 106 21.90 9.03 2.90
C ASP A 106 22.31 7.56 2.64
N ALA A 107 21.62 6.64 3.30
CA ALA A 107 21.80 5.20 3.08
C ALA A 107 20.64 4.59 2.28
N GLU A 108 19.47 5.23 2.27
CA GLU A 108 18.25 4.75 1.61
C GLU A 108 17.91 5.63 0.41
N PHE A 109 17.49 5.01 -0.69
CA PHE A 109 17.09 5.73 -1.91
C PHE A 109 16.08 4.93 -2.73
N LYS A 110 15.31 5.61 -3.57
CA LYS A 110 14.32 4.97 -4.46
C LYS A 110 14.58 5.19 -5.94
N ASN A 111 15.48 6.13 -6.27
CA ASN A 111 15.71 6.57 -7.64
C ASN A 111 16.93 5.88 -8.24
N SER A 112 16.79 5.38 -9.46
CA SER A 112 17.87 4.81 -10.27
C SER A 112 19.01 5.79 -10.53
N ASN A 113 18.78 7.11 -10.43
CA ASN A 113 19.79 8.16 -10.61
C ASN A 113 20.74 8.30 -9.41
N GLU A 114 20.41 7.70 -8.26
CA GLU A 114 21.21 7.70 -7.03
C GLU A 114 21.79 6.31 -6.74
N ASN A 115 21.98 5.47 -7.75
CA ASN A 115 22.42 4.07 -7.62
C ASN A 115 23.91 3.89 -7.25
N THR A 116 24.57 4.91 -6.72
CA THR A 116 26.01 4.88 -6.42
C THR A 116 26.25 5.03 -4.92
N CYS A 117 26.32 3.90 -4.24
CA CYS A 117 26.78 3.81 -2.86
C CYS A 117 28.31 3.84 -2.83
N GLN A 118 28.87 4.89 -2.23
CA GLN A 118 30.32 5.08 -2.08
C GLN A 118 30.74 4.65 -0.69
N SER A 119 31.89 3.97 -0.59
CA SER A 119 32.44 3.65 0.71
C SER A 119 32.66 4.96 1.46
N LYS A 120 32.29 4.96 2.74
CA LYS A 120 32.59 6.06 3.63
C LYS A 120 34.12 6.08 3.74
N LYS A 121 34.81 6.80 2.86
CA LYS A 121 36.14 7.32 3.17
C LYS A 121 35.91 8.15 4.40
N ILE A 122 36.17 7.55 5.56
CA ILE A 122 36.34 8.31 6.78
C ILE A 122 37.51 9.22 6.43
N LEU A 123 37.21 10.46 6.05
CA LEU A 123 38.20 11.52 6.03
C LEU A 123 38.56 11.71 7.50
N VAL A 124 39.48 10.88 8.00
CA VAL A 124 40.14 11.13 9.27
C VAL A 124 40.95 12.39 9.02
N PHE A 125 40.40 13.55 9.39
CA PHE A 125 41.15 14.79 9.49
C PHE A 125 42.14 14.67 10.65
N GLN A 126 43.18 13.86 10.49
CA GLN A 126 44.42 14.04 11.22
C GLN A 126 45.38 14.78 10.29
N SER A 127 45.40 16.10 10.46
CA SER A 127 46.48 16.97 9.97
C SER A 127 47.86 16.35 10.26
N PRO A 128 48.82 16.23 9.32
CA PRO A 128 48.81 16.55 7.89
C PRO A 128 49.29 15.38 6.98
N PHE A 129 48.81 14.16 7.16
CA PHE A 129 49.10 13.07 6.21
C PHE A 129 47.81 12.33 5.82
N LEU A 130 47.33 12.59 4.60
CA LEU A 130 46.26 11.82 3.97
C LEU A 130 46.83 10.43 3.61
N ILE A 131 46.59 9.43 4.45
CA ILE A 131 46.77 8.02 4.08
C ILE A 131 45.40 7.49 3.67
N PHE A 132 45.27 7.10 2.39
CA PHE A 132 44.11 6.37 1.89
C PHE A 132 44.23 4.91 2.34
N HIS A 133 43.19 4.39 3.02
CA HIS A 133 43.06 2.96 3.29
C HIS A 133 41.80 2.41 2.61
#